data_AF-X1CHM6-F1
#
_entry.id   AF-X1CHM6-F1
#
_cell.length_a   1.000
_cell.length_b   1.000
_cell.length_c   1.000
_cell.angle_alpha   90.00
_cell.angle_beta   90.00
_cell.angle_gamma   90.00
#
_symmetry.space_group_name_H-M   'P 1'
#
loop_
_entity.id
_entity.type
_entity.pdbx_description
1 polymer ?
#
loop_
_entity_poly.entity_id
_entity_poly.type
_entity_poly.pdbx_seq_one_letter_code
_entity_poly.pdbx_strand_id
1 'polypeptide(L)'
;TVSQELEFRPEVPVIEALHIRRKFRTSKEVVPIGDLGNYRIILTLENIGESTLHNLVLLDKVPDSFEYNLMPDTAKPKITDEVGQDTLKWEIDELGIGENLEISYEISGTGEYSPSDAQLAL
;
A
#
# COMPACT_ATOMS: atom_id res chain seq x y z
N THR A 1 5.69 -68.54 -11.20
CA THR A 1 5.62 -67.37 -10.30
C THR A 1 6.35 -66.23 -10.97
N VAL A 2 5.63 -65.26 -11.55
CA VAL A 2 6.23 -64.03 -12.06
C VAL A 2 5.38 -62.90 -11.51
N SER A 3 5.93 -62.22 -10.52
CA SER A 3 5.34 -61.06 -9.88
C SER A 3 5.46 -59.88 -10.84
N GLN A 4 4.33 -59.30 -11.25
CA GLN A 4 4.33 -58.04 -11.99
C GLN A 4 4.24 -56.92 -10.97
N GLU A 5 5.34 -56.18 -10.80
CA GLU A 5 5.40 -55.00 -9.94
C GLU A 5 4.64 -53.87 -10.63
N LEU A 6 3.48 -53.51 -10.08
CA LEU A 6 2.63 -52.44 -10.57
C LEU A 6 3.27 -51.10 -10.15
N GLU A 7 3.99 -50.46 -11.08
CA GLU A 7 4.61 -49.15 -10.84
C GLU A 7 3.51 -48.08 -10.69
N PHE A 8 3.18 -47.73 -9.45
CA PHE A 8 2.22 -46.68 -9.14
C PHE A 8 2.94 -45.33 -9.26
N ARG A 9 2.62 -44.56 -10.32
CA ARG A 9 3.10 -43.19 -10.49
C ARG A 9 2.06 -42.25 -9.87
N PRO A 10 2.32 -41.58 -8.74
CA PRO A 10 1.36 -40.64 -8.19
C PRO A 10 1.18 -39.48 -9.16
N GLU A 11 -0.08 -39.18 -9.49
CA GLU A 11 -0.43 -37.98 -10.25
C GLU A 11 -0.10 -36.77 -9.37
N VAL A 12 0.97 -36.06 -9.73
CA VAL A 12 1.46 -34.92 -8.97
C VAL A 12 0.43 -33.81 -9.11
N PRO A 13 -0.12 -33.24 -8.02
CA PRO A 13 -1.08 -32.15 -8.13
C PRO A 13 -0.40 -30.98 -8.83
N VAL A 14 -0.91 -30.63 -10.01
CA VAL A 14 -0.47 -29.44 -10.74
C VAL A 14 -1.05 -28.24 -10.02
N ILE A 15 -0.24 -27.57 -9.21
CA ILE A 15 -0.61 -26.29 -8.62
C ILE A 15 -0.48 -25.24 -9.73
N GLU A 16 -1.58 -24.95 -10.41
CA GLU A 16 -1.66 -23.82 -11.33
C GLU A 16 -1.64 -22.53 -10.53
N ALA A 17 -0.44 -21.98 -10.31
CA ALA A 17 -0.30 -20.65 -9.74
C ALA A 17 -0.84 -19.62 -10.75
N LEU A 18 -2.10 -19.21 -10.58
CA LEU A 18 -2.66 -18.07 -11.29
C LEU A 18 -1.89 -16.82 -10.85
N HIS A 19 -0.85 -16.47 -11.60
CA HIS A 19 -0.09 -15.25 -11.40
C HIS A 19 -0.92 -14.07 -11.94
N ILE A 20 -1.96 -13.65 -11.18
CA ILE A 20 -2.67 -12.41 -11.47
C ILE A 20 -1.65 -11.28 -11.29
N ARG A 21 -1.20 -10.67 -12.39
CA ARG A 21 -0.39 -9.46 -12.31
C ARG A 21 -1.28 -8.37 -11.73
N ARG A 22 -1.16 -8.12 -10.43
CA ARG A 22 -1.80 -6.99 -9.74
C ARG A 22 -1.38 -5.72 -10.48
N LYS A 23 -2.29 -5.15 -11.24
CA LYS A 23 -2.10 -3.90 -11.96
C LYS A 23 -2.79 -2.82 -11.15
N PHE A 24 -2.00 -2.02 -10.45
CA PHE A 24 -2.50 -0.88 -9.70
C PHE A 24 -1.53 0.29 -9.87
N ARG A 25 -2.05 1.50 -9.67
CA ARG A 25 -1.29 2.73 -9.76
C ARG A 25 -1.30 3.39 -8.38
N THR A 26 -0.13 3.75 -7.89
CA THR A 26 0.03 4.55 -6.68
C THR A 26 0.67 5.88 -7.02
N SER A 27 0.12 6.95 -6.47
CA SER A 27 0.66 8.30 -6.61
C SER A 27 0.75 8.96 -5.24
N LYS A 28 1.77 9.80 -5.06
CA LYS A 28 1.92 10.66 -3.89
C LYS A 28 2.08 12.09 -4.36
N GLU A 29 1.15 12.95 -3.97
CA GLU A 29 1.20 14.37 -4.23
C GLU A 29 1.43 15.13 -2.91
N VAL A 30 2.23 16.19 -2.99
CA VAL A 30 2.59 17.03 -1.85
C VAL A 30 2.20 18.45 -2.22
N VAL A 31 1.21 18.99 -1.51
CA VAL A 31 0.67 20.32 -1.75
C VAL A 31 1.05 21.23 -0.58
N PRO A 32 1.83 22.30 -0.77
CA PRO A 32 2.09 23.26 0.31
C PRO A 32 0.78 23.96 0.69
N ILE A 33 0.47 24.04 1.98
CA ILE A 33 -0.76 24.64 2.50
C ILE A 33 -0.44 25.70 3.55
N GLY A 34 -0.77 26.97 3.29
CA GLY A 34 -0.54 28.03 4.27
C GLY A 34 0.95 28.35 4.46
N ASP A 35 1.42 28.33 5.71
CA ASP A 35 2.77 28.74 6.10
C ASP A 35 3.84 27.68 5.78
N LEU A 36 5.10 28.12 5.64
CA LEU A 36 6.28 27.26 5.47
C LEU A 36 6.30 26.15 6.53
N GLY A 37 6.46 24.91 6.07
CA GLY A 37 6.44 23.72 6.93
C GLY A 37 5.10 23.00 7.01
N ASN A 38 4.04 23.53 6.39
CA ASN A 38 2.74 22.88 6.31
C ASN A 38 2.48 22.34 4.90
N TYR A 39 2.20 21.05 4.82
CA TYR A 39 1.96 20.36 3.57
C TYR A 39 0.75 19.43 3.69
N ARG A 40 -0.02 19.31 2.63
CA ARG A 40 -1.05 18.30 2.48
C ARG A 40 -0.50 17.20 1.60
N ILE A 41 -0.51 16.00 2.13
CA ILE A 41 -0.13 14.80 1.41
C ILE A 41 -1.39 14.15 0.87
N ILE A 42 -1.39 13.82 -0.42
CA ILE A 42 -2.48 13.14 -1.09
C ILE A 42 -1.91 11.85 -1.68
N LEU A 43 -2.35 10.72 -1.15
CA LEU A 43 -2.00 9.39 -1.63
C LEU A 43 -3.16 8.88 -2.46
N THR A 44 -2.88 8.51 -3.70
CA THR A 44 -3.88 7.92 -4.60
C THR A 44 -3.49 6.48 -4.89
N LEU A 45 -4.41 5.55 -4.68
CA LEU A 45 -4.28 4.15 -5.03
C LEU A 45 -5.42 3.79 -5.98
N GLU A 46 -5.10 3.33 -7.18
CA GLU A 46 -6.09 3.03 -8.22
C GLU A 46 -5.88 1.61 -8.76
N ASN A 47 -6.96 0.84 -8.83
CA ASN A 47 -6.95 -0.47 -9.45
C ASN A 47 -7.12 -0.36 -10.97
N ILE A 48 -5.99 -0.33 -11.69
CA ILE A 48 -5.94 -0.32 -13.17
C ILE A 48 -5.89 -1.74 -13.76
N GLY A 49 -6.25 -2.76 -12.97
CA GLY A 49 -6.23 -4.16 -13.34
C GLY A 49 -7.55 -4.68 -13.87
N GLU A 50 -7.63 -5.99 -14.03
CA GLU A 50 -8.82 -6.71 -14.53
C GLU A 50 -9.46 -7.56 -13.42
N SER A 51 -9.07 -7.34 -12.17
CA SER A 51 -9.56 -8.10 -11.02
C SER A 51 -9.61 -7.22 -9.78
N THR A 52 -10.58 -7.47 -8.90
CA THR A 52 -10.63 -6.83 -7.57
C THR A 52 -9.37 -7.18 -6.80
N LEU A 53 -8.75 -6.16 -6.22
CA LEU A 53 -7.59 -6.31 -5.36
C LEU A 53 -8.09 -6.49 -3.93
N HIS A 54 -7.43 -7.36 -3.17
CA HIS A 54 -7.79 -7.64 -1.79
C HIS A 54 -6.55 -7.59 -0.91
N ASN A 55 -6.74 -7.26 0.37
CA ASN A 55 -5.69 -7.16 1.38
C ASN A 55 -4.53 -6.27 0.92
N LEU A 56 -4.85 -5.05 0.48
CA LEU A 56 -3.83 -4.07 0.15
C LEU A 56 -3.38 -3.37 1.42
N VAL A 57 -2.09 -3.11 1.51
CA VAL A 57 -1.50 -2.33 2.59
C VAL A 57 -0.82 -1.13 1.96
N LEU A 58 -1.25 0.06 2.36
CA LEU A 58 -0.59 1.30 1.98
C LEU A 58 0.20 1.78 3.18
N LEU A 59 1.50 1.94 2.99
CA LEU A 59 2.41 2.50 3.99
C LEU A 59 2.91 3.85 3.50
N ASP A 60 2.82 4.89 4.31
CA ASP A 60 3.53 6.15 4.08
C ASP A 60 4.38 6.52 5.28
N LYS A 61 5.62 6.87 5.00
CA LYS A 61 6.57 7.30 6.00
C LYS A 61 6.54 8.83 6.10
N VAL A 62 6.24 9.32 7.30
CA VAL A 62 6.35 10.74 7.64
C VAL A 62 7.70 10.96 8.33
N PRO A 63 8.51 11.95 7.91
CA PRO A 63 9.78 12.25 8.57
C PRO A 63 9.54 12.75 10.00
N ASP A 64 10.41 12.37 10.94
CA ASP A 64 10.31 12.75 12.36
C ASP A 64 10.29 14.27 12.62
N SER A 65 10.74 15.07 11.65
CA SER A 65 10.70 16.54 11.72
C SER A 65 9.31 17.14 11.44
N PHE A 66 8.33 16.31 11.11
CA PHE A 66 6.97 16.71 10.78
C PHE A 66 5.96 15.92 11.63
N GLU A 67 5.00 16.63 12.21
CA GLU A 67 3.82 16.05 12.84
C GLU A 67 2.73 15.87 11.78
N TYR A 68 1.95 14.79 11.85
CA TYR A 68 0.83 14.55 10.95
C TYR A 68 -0.51 14.80 11.63
N ASN A 69 -1.43 15.41 10.90
CA ASN A 69 -2.80 15.69 11.29
C ASN A 69 -3.73 14.99 10.29
N LEU A 70 -4.48 14.02 10.80
CA LEU A 70 -5.46 13.29 10.00
C LEU A 70 -6.72 14.13 9.86
N MET A 71 -7.19 14.29 8.62
CA MET A 71 -8.49 14.89 8.38
C MET A 71 -9.59 13.97 8.93
N PRO A 72 -10.65 14.51 9.54
CA PRO A 72 -11.71 13.72 10.18
C PRO A 72 -12.45 12.78 9.20
N ASP A 73 -12.42 13.11 7.91
CA ASP A 73 -13.06 12.36 6.82
C ASP A 73 -12.15 11.28 6.19
N THR A 74 -10.88 11.17 6.59
CA THR A 74 -9.93 10.22 6.01
C THR A 74 -9.82 8.94 6.85
N ALA A 75 -9.56 7.80 6.19
CA ALA A 75 -9.27 6.54 6.86
C ALA A 75 -8.14 6.69 7.88
N LYS A 76 -8.37 6.23 9.12
CA LYS A 76 -7.37 6.30 10.19
C LYS A 76 -6.26 5.28 9.94
N PRO A 77 -5.00 5.69 9.78
CA PRO A 77 -3.88 4.77 9.72
C PRO A 77 -3.66 4.11 11.08
N LYS A 78 -3.16 2.89 11.05
CA LYS A 78 -2.43 2.29 12.16
C LYS A 78 -0.99 2.82 12.11
N ILE A 79 -0.48 3.28 13.25
CA ILE A 79 0.93 3.68 13.35
C ILE A 79 1.72 2.41 13.61
N THR A 80 2.75 2.16 12.79
CA THR A 80 3.62 1.00 12.92
C THR A 80 5.08 1.42 12.81
N ASP A 81 5.94 0.77 13.58
CA ASP A 81 7.39 0.95 13.56
C ASP A 81 8.09 -0.18 12.78
N GLU A 82 7.35 -0.92 11.94
CA GLU A 82 7.84 -2.07 11.18
C GLU A 82 9.03 -1.74 10.26
N VAL A 83 9.23 -0.46 9.93
CA VAL A 83 10.33 0.06 9.10
C VAL A 83 11.36 0.83 9.94
N GLY A 84 11.29 0.76 11.27
CA GLY A 84 12.19 1.41 12.23
C GLY A 84 12.03 2.94 12.33
N GLN A 85 10.86 3.46 11.91
CA GLN A 85 10.40 4.85 11.99
C GLN A 85 8.86 4.86 11.99
N ASP A 86 8.25 5.90 12.56
CA ASP A 86 6.80 6.12 12.55
C ASP A 86 6.25 6.08 11.13
N THR A 87 5.57 4.98 10.80
CA THR A 87 4.98 4.75 9.47
C THR A 87 3.47 4.66 9.60
N LEU A 88 2.76 5.43 8.77
CA LEU A 88 1.31 5.39 8.66
C LEU A 88 0.89 4.21 7.80
N LYS A 89 0.10 3.29 8.36
CA LYS A 89 -0.37 2.08 7.71
C LYS A 89 -1.88 2.09 7.51
N TRP A 90 -2.31 2.07 6.26
CA TRP A 90 -3.71 1.85 5.90
C TRP A 90 -3.88 0.42 5.39
N GLU A 91 -4.86 -0.28 5.94
CA GLU A 91 -5.27 -1.60 5.49
C GLU A 91 -6.54 -1.43 4.67
N ILE A 92 -6.50 -1.88 3.42
CA ILE A 92 -7.62 -1.82 2.47
C ILE A 92 -8.05 -3.26 2.19
N ASP A 93 -9.23 -3.63 2.69
CA ASP A 93 -9.78 -4.98 2.55
C ASP A 93 -10.03 -5.34 1.07
N GLU A 94 -10.63 -4.44 0.31
CA GLU A 94 -10.90 -4.63 -1.11
C GLU A 94 -10.84 -3.31 -1.89
N LEU A 95 -10.39 -3.40 -3.14
CA LEU A 95 -10.41 -2.31 -4.11
C LEU A 95 -10.84 -2.88 -5.47
N GLY A 96 -12.07 -2.58 -5.88
CA GLY A 96 -12.71 -3.05 -7.10
C GLY A 96 -12.03 -2.57 -8.37
N ILE A 97 -12.43 -3.15 -9.49
CA ILE A 97 -11.84 -2.87 -10.80
C ILE A 97 -12.18 -1.44 -11.22
N GLY A 98 -11.16 -0.63 -11.49
CA GLY A 98 -11.32 0.78 -11.83
C GLY A 98 -11.63 1.69 -10.63
N GLU A 99 -11.65 1.15 -9.40
CA GLU A 99 -11.81 1.97 -8.21
C GLU A 99 -10.53 2.72 -7.87
N ASN A 100 -10.70 3.94 -7.34
CA ASN A 100 -9.64 4.75 -6.79
C ASN A 100 -9.92 5.03 -5.30
N LEU A 101 -8.86 4.94 -4.51
CA LEU A 101 -8.83 5.30 -3.11
C LEU A 101 -7.90 6.48 -2.96
N GLU A 102 -8.43 7.58 -2.43
CA GLU A 102 -7.65 8.77 -2.11
C GLU A 102 -7.58 8.94 -0.60
N ILE A 103 -6.37 9.06 -0.07
CA ILE A 103 -6.09 9.27 1.34
C ILE A 103 -5.35 10.60 1.44
N SER A 104 -5.94 11.55 2.18
CA SER A 104 -5.33 12.85 2.42
C SER A 104 -5.12 13.13 3.90
N TYR A 105 -3.94 13.64 4.23
CA TYR A 105 -3.58 14.09 5.58
C TYR A 105 -2.66 15.29 5.48
N GLU A 106 -2.62 16.07 6.54
CA GLU A 106 -1.80 17.26 6.65
C GLU A 106 -0.56 16.94 7.49
N ILE A 107 0.56 17.56 7.15
CA ILE A 107 1.78 17.49 7.94
C ILE A 107 2.25 18.92 8.24
N SER A 108 2.78 19.11 9.44
CA SER A 108 3.24 20.40 9.96
C SER A 108 4.58 20.20 10.65
N GLY A 109 5.61 20.95 10.24
CA GLY A 109 6.96 20.79 10.79
C GLY A 109 7.87 21.97 10.53
N THR A 110 9.12 21.88 10.97
CA THR A 110 10.12 22.93 10.76
C THR A 110 11.08 22.52 9.65
N GLY A 111 10.79 22.90 8.40
CA GLY A 111 11.69 22.65 7.26
C GLY A 111 11.00 22.55 5.91
N GLU A 112 11.80 22.38 4.85
CA GLU A 112 11.29 21.99 3.53
C GLU A 112 10.99 20.49 3.51
N TYR A 113 9.77 20.11 3.15
CA TYR A 113 9.41 18.72 2.97
C TYR A 113 9.78 18.23 1.57
N SER A 114 10.61 17.20 1.46
CA SER A 114 10.94 16.58 0.17
C SER A 114 10.09 15.31 -0.06
N PRO A 115 9.44 15.16 -1.24
CA PRO A 115 8.65 13.97 -1.55
C PRO A 115 9.47 12.68 -1.56
N SER A 116 10.79 12.75 -1.74
CA SER A 116 11.72 11.61 -1.64
C SER A 116 11.85 11.05 -0.22
N ASP A 117 11.54 11.82 0.82
CA ASP A 117 11.56 11.32 2.20
C ASP A 117 10.38 10.38 2.51
N ALA A 118 9.35 10.41 1.67
CA ALA A 118 8.26 9.46 1.77
C ALA A 118 8.51 8.23 0.93
N GLN A 119 8.23 7.08 1.54
CA GLN A 119 8.40 5.80 0.91
C GLN A 119 7.07 5.05 0.95
N LEU A 120 6.53 4.75 -0.23
CA LEU A 120 5.40 3.85 -0.39
C LEU A 120 5.93 2.42 -0.37
N ALA A 121 5.66 1.70 0.72
CA ALA A 121 5.87 0.26 0.80
C ALA A 121 4.54 -0.46 0.55
N LEU A 122 4.58 -1.46 -0.34
CA LEU A 122 3.46 -2.28 -0.81
C LEU A 122 3.73 -3.76 -0.55
#